data_AF-A0A8H6T5B0-F1
#
_entry.id   AF-A0A8H6T5B0-F1
#
_cell.length_a   1.000
_cell.length_b   1.000
_cell.length_c   1.000
_cell.angle_alpha   90.00
_cell.angle_beta   90.00
_cell.angle_gamma   90.00
#
_symmetry.space_group_name_H-M   'P 1'
#
loop_
_entity.id
_entity.type
_entity.pdbx_description
1 polymer ?
#
loop_
_entity_poly.entity_id
_entity_poly.type
_entity_poly.pdbx_seq_one_letter_code
_entity_poly.pdbx_strand_id
1 'polypeptide(L)'
;MVLPDASSPPPPEEPGFGLFGPPPESLSPKFVYHARWMEHTFSSAPRIAELLQPEVDNSILARADYERLNRFFPYHNPRYYAPLCGPALAVYLWWRRKPLNTIIIAGLGTYLASSLGGMVYGYWSHINLAMSMEDKRGFVHAMQRVQQRVGLLDKDKDEVTWVLEAREPPGDAGMQRERPFVPDAPTGPVGPSSSPRTRWEEIRKANTGDSGTAWDNIRKGKRADGSPLDSDSNQKPESDE
;
A
#
# COMPACT_ATOMS: atom_id res chain seq x y z
N MET A 1 86.53 6.38 29.71
CA MET A 1 85.23 6.85 30.22
C MET A 1 84.51 7.46 29.03
N VAL A 2 83.51 6.75 28.51
CA VAL A 2 82.75 7.12 27.31
C VAL A 2 81.42 7.69 27.80
N LEU A 3 81.14 8.95 27.44
CA LEU A 3 79.83 9.58 27.62
C LEU A 3 79.36 10.11 26.25
N PRO A 4 78.05 10.07 25.99
CA PRO A 4 77.49 9.95 24.65
C PRO A 4 77.26 11.30 24.00
N ASP A 5 77.43 11.32 22.68
CA ASP A 5 76.92 12.35 21.79
C ASP A 5 76.02 11.67 20.75
N ALA A 6 74.80 12.18 20.60
CA ALA A 6 73.89 12.05 19.45
C ALA A 6 72.44 12.25 19.94
N SER A 7 72.07 13.52 20.02
CA SER A 7 70.69 13.97 19.88
C SER A 7 70.23 13.64 18.45
N SER A 8 69.39 12.61 18.29
CA SER A 8 68.56 12.43 17.10
C SER A 8 67.15 12.91 17.43
N PRO A 9 66.58 13.86 16.69
CA PRO A 9 65.18 14.21 16.84
C PRO A 9 64.28 13.04 16.39
N PRO A 10 63.11 12.85 17.02
CA PRO A 10 62.16 11.83 16.60
C PRO A 10 61.63 12.13 15.18
N PRO A 11 61.32 11.09 14.38
CA PRO A 11 60.75 11.27 13.05
C PRO A 11 59.38 11.95 13.12
N PRO A 12 59.01 12.72 12.09
CA PRO A 12 57.69 13.35 12.01
C PRO A 12 56.60 12.26 11.99
N GLU A 13 55.61 12.42 12.86
CA GLU A 13 54.40 11.59 12.86
C GLU A 13 53.74 11.67 11.48
N GLU A 14 53.68 10.54 10.78
CA GLU A 14 52.86 10.44 9.58
C GLU A 14 51.40 10.70 9.98
N PRO A 15 50.65 11.54 9.23
CA PRO A 15 49.23 11.70 9.44
C PRO A 15 48.57 10.34 9.20
N GLY A 16 48.23 9.67 10.30
CA GLY A 16 47.49 8.43 10.27
C GLY A 16 46.28 8.59 9.38
N PHE A 17 46.19 7.73 8.36
CA PHE A 17 44.98 7.44 7.62
C PHE A 17 43.93 6.82 8.57
N GLY A 18 43.46 7.62 9.52
CA GLY A 18 42.19 7.38 10.18
C GLY A 18 41.08 7.82 9.23
N LEU A 19 39.95 7.11 9.30
CA LEU A 19 38.68 7.42 8.62
C LEU A 19 38.42 6.71 7.28
N PHE A 20 38.71 5.42 7.21
CA PHE A 20 37.74 4.50 6.61
C PHE A 20 37.06 3.73 7.75
N GLY A 21 36.27 4.44 8.55
CA GLY A 21 35.17 3.77 9.23
C GLY A 21 34.29 3.13 8.16
N PRO A 22 33.67 1.96 8.42
CA PRO A 22 32.70 1.42 7.48
C PRO A 22 31.72 2.55 7.13
N PRO A 23 31.41 2.76 5.84
CA PRO A 23 30.48 3.80 5.43
C PRO A 23 29.23 3.68 6.31
N PRO A 24 28.70 4.79 6.87
CA PRO A 24 27.53 4.72 7.73
C PRO A 24 26.48 3.93 6.97
N GLU A 25 26.14 2.75 7.48
CA GLU A 25 25.10 1.91 6.90
C GLU A 25 23.92 2.83 6.66
N SER A 26 23.60 3.03 5.38
CA SER A 26 22.56 3.95 4.97
C SER A 26 21.33 3.61 5.79
N LEU A 27 20.81 4.59 6.53
CA LEU A 27 19.59 4.51 7.34
C LEU A 27 18.35 4.40 6.44
N SER A 28 18.42 3.58 5.38
CA SER A 28 17.28 3.24 4.57
C SER A 28 16.27 2.54 5.48
N PRO A 29 15.04 3.07 5.59
CA PRO A 29 14.04 2.50 6.48
C PRO A 29 13.79 1.05 6.07
N LYS A 30 14.20 0.14 6.95
CA LYS A 30 14.02 -1.29 6.79
C LYS A 30 12.59 -1.62 7.21
N PHE A 31 11.74 -1.97 6.26
CA PHE A 31 10.40 -2.44 6.59
C PHE A 31 10.33 -3.94 6.42
N VAL A 32 9.79 -4.57 7.44
CA VAL A 32 9.61 -6.01 7.46
C VAL A 32 8.19 -6.29 7.01
N TYR A 33 8.06 -6.92 5.84
CA TYR A 33 6.80 -7.27 5.22
C TYR A 33 6.27 -8.59 5.80
N HIS A 34 5.15 -8.48 6.51
CA HIS A 34 4.44 -9.58 7.14
C HIS A 34 3.19 -9.94 6.32
N ALA A 35 3.26 -10.96 5.46
CA ALA A 35 2.16 -11.29 4.53
C ALA A 35 0.82 -11.55 5.24
N ARG A 36 0.83 -12.32 6.34
CA ARG A 36 -0.38 -12.67 7.09
C ARG A 36 -0.97 -11.49 7.84
N TRP A 37 -0.13 -10.64 8.43
CA TRP A 37 -0.56 -9.39 9.04
C TRP A 37 -1.25 -8.49 8.01
N MET A 38 -0.67 -8.39 6.80
CA MET A 38 -1.27 -7.62 5.70
C MET A 38 -2.64 -8.20 5.31
N GLU A 39 -2.76 -9.50 5.10
CA GLU A 39 -4.04 -10.16 4.79
C GLU A 39 -5.10 -9.90 5.86
N HIS A 40 -4.73 -9.96 7.14
CA HIS A 40 -5.65 -9.73 8.26
C HIS A 40 -6.06 -8.26 8.37
N THR A 41 -5.08 -7.35 8.28
CA THR A 41 -5.26 -5.90 8.42
C THR A 41 -6.06 -5.33 7.25
N PHE A 42 -5.83 -5.85 6.04
CA PHE A 42 -6.48 -5.43 4.79
C PHE A 42 -7.55 -6.43 4.34
N SER A 43 -8.23 -7.06 5.29
CA SER A 43 -9.23 -8.11 5.02
C SER A 43 -10.45 -7.65 4.21
N SER A 44 -10.72 -6.35 4.12
CA SER A 44 -11.86 -5.81 3.37
C SER A 44 -11.58 -4.45 2.74
N ALA A 45 -12.23 -4.16 1.61
CA ALA A 45 -12.15 -2.88 0.92
C ALA A 45 -12.43 -1.65 1.82
N PRO A 46 -13.49 -1.61 2.67
CA PRO A 46 -13.69 -0.47 3.57
C PRO A 46 -12.55 -0.30 4.57
N ARG A 47 -11.97 -1.40 5.06
CA ARG A 47 -10.83 -1.36 5.97
C ARG A 47 -9.57 -0.85 5.29
N ILE A 48 -9.34 -1.24 4.03
CA ILE A 48 -8.25 -0.72 3.20
C ILE A 48 -8.40 0.79 3.02
N ALA A 49 -9.61 1.26 2.68
CA ALA A 49 -9.89 2.67 2.54
C ALA A 49 -9.65 3.42 3.87
N GLU A 50 -10.17 2.92 4.99
CA GLU A 50 -9.99 3.53 6.30
C GLU A 50 -8.50 3.72 6.67
N LEU A 51 -7.66 2.71 6.41
CA LEU A 51 -6.26 2.72 6.80
C LEU A 51 -5.35 3.44 5.80
N LEU A 52 -5.59 3.30 4.49
CA LEU A 52 -4.70 3.80 3.44
C LEU A 52 -5.14 5.11 2.81
N GLN A 53 -6.43 5.44 2.84
CA GLN A 53 -6.92 6.71 2.27
C GLN A 53 -6.20 7.92 2.88
N PRO A 54 -5.95 7.99 4.22
CA PRO A 54 -5.16 9.08 4.80
C PRO A 54 -3.72 9.16 4.27
N GLU A 55 -3.09 8.04 3.92
CA GLU A 55 -1.72 8.04 3.39
C GLU A 55 -1.68 8.47 1.92
N VAL A 56 -2.75 8.21 1.17
CA VAL A 56 -2.95 8.73 -0.19
C VAL A 56 -3.21 10.23 -0.16
N ASP A 57 -4.08 10.70 0.73
CA ASP A 57 -4.42 12.12 0.86
C ASP A 57 -3.20 12.94 1.29
N ASN A 58 -2.30 12.37 2.09
CA ASN A 58 -1.01 12.97 2.46
C ASN A 58 0.07 12.83 1.38
N SER A 59 -0.25 12.28 0.20
CA SER A 59 0.70 12.04 -0.90
C SER A 59 1.91 11.17 -0.53
N ILE A 60 1.77 10.31 0.47
CA ILE A 60 2.81 9.35 0.88
C ILE A 60 2.68 8.07 0.08
N LEU A 61 1.44 7.62 -0.14
CA LEU A 61 1.14 6.48 -0.98
C LEU A 61 0.65 6.97 -2.36
N ALA A 62 1.29 6.50 -3.42
CA ALA A 62 0.84 6.78 -4.78
C ALA A 62 -0.59 6.23 -4.98
N ARG A 63 -1.45 7.01 -5.67
CA ARG A 63 -2.84 6.60 -5.92
C ARG A 63 -2.93 5.28 -6.68
N ALA A 64 -2.01 5.04 -7.63
CA ALA A 64 -1.93 3.79 -8.39
C ALA A 64 -1.63 2.58 -7.49
N ASP A 65 -0.75 2.74 -6.50
CA ASP A 65 -0.40 1.67 -5.55
C ASP A 65 -1.56 1.37 -4.60
N TYR A 66 -2.31 2.40 -4.17
CA TYR A 66 -3.56 2.21 -3.42
C TYR A 66 -4.57 1.35 -4.19
N GLU A 67 -4.80 1.63 -5.48
CA GLU A 67 -5.73 0.85 -6.30
C GLU A 67 -5.28 -0.60 -6.47
N ARG A 68 -3.98 -0.84 -6.59
CA ARG A 68 -3.41 -2.21 -6.62
C ARG A 68 -3.66 -2.95 -5.31
N LEU A 69 -3.40 -2.32 -4.17
CA LEU A 69 -3.66 -2.91 -2.85
C LEU A 69 -5.14 -3.24 -2.66
N ASN A 70 -6.01 -2.30 -3.04
CA ASN A 70 -7.47 -2.48 -2.93
C ASN A 70 -8.00 -3.59 -3.86
N ARG A 71 -7.35 -3.83 -5.00
CA ARG A 71 -7.70 -4.96 -5.88
C ARG A 71 -7.13 -6.29 -5.38
N PHE A 72 -5.95 -6.27 -4.76
CA PHE A 72 -5.25 -7.47 -4.33
C PHE A 72 -5.91 -8.13 -3.11
N PHE A 73 -6.06 -7.41 -2.00
CA PHE A 73 -6.38 -8.05 -0.71
C PHE A 73 -7.78 -8.63 -0.56
N PRO A 74 -8.88 -7.96 -0.97
CA PRO A 74 -10.23 -8.48 -0.71
C PRO A 74 -10.52 -9.84 -1.35
N TYR A 75 -9.76 -10.18 -2.39
CA TYR A 75 -9.95 -11.41 -3.17
C TYR A 75 -8.79 -12.39 -3.03
N HIS A 76 -7.70 -12.01 -2.34
CA HIS A 76 -6.57 -12.90 -2.14
C HIS A 76 -6.85 -13.85 -1.00
N ASN A 77 -7.29 -15.06 -1.33
CA ASN A 77 -7.44 -16.10 -0.32
C ASN A 77 -7.07 -17.47 -0.90
N PRO A 78 -5.75 -17.76 -1.00
CA PRO A 78 -5.25 -18.97 -1.65
C PRO A 78 -5.70 -20.26 -0.94
N ARG A 79 -6.14 -20.15 0.32
CA ARG A 79 -6.60 -21.29 1.13
C ARG A 79 -7.93 -21.89 0.66
N TYR A 80 -8.80 -21.15 -0.02
CA TYR A 80 -10.13 -21.68 -0.36
C TYR A 80 -10.11 -22.70 -1.50
N TYR A 81 -9.11 -22.66 -2.38
CA TYR A 81 -9.10 -23.51 -3.57
C TYR A 81 -8.31 -24.82 -3.39
N ALA A 82 -7.35 -24.86 -2.47
CA ALA A 82 -6.52 -26.05 -2.24
C ALA A 82 -7.25 -27.29 -1.69
N PRO A 83 -8.22 -27.20 -0.75
CA PRO A 83 -8.76 -28.39 -0.09
C PRO A 83 -9.75 -29.19 -0.94
N LEU A 84 -10.26 -28.64 -2.04
CA LEU A 84 -11.32 -29.28 -2.82
C LEU A 84 -10.80 -30.30 -3.85
N CYS A 85 -9.58 -30.14 -4.36
CA CYS A 85 -9.06 -30.98 -5.44
C CYS A 85 -8.81 -32.43 -5.01
N GLY A 86 -8.29 -32.66 -3.80
CA GLY A 86 -8.01 -34.01 -3.29
C GLY A 86 -9.27 -34.86 -3.11
N PRO A 87 -10.28 -34.40 -2.34
CA PRO A 87 -11.55 -35.10 -2.19
C PRO A 87 -12.29 -35.30 -3.52
N ALA A 88 -12.29 -34.29 -4.40
CA ALA A 88 -12.91 -34.42 -5.72
C ALA A 88 -12.27 -35.54 -6.55
N LEU A 89 -10.93 -35.63 -6.57
CA LEU A 89 -10.23 -36.71 -7.25
C LEU A 89 -10.49 -38.07 -6.60
N ALA A 90 -10.54 -38.13 -5.27
CA ALA A 90 -10.86 -39.37 -4.56
C ALA A 90 -12.27 -39.89 -4.90
N VAL A 91 -13.28 -39.00 -4.91
CA VAL A 91 -14.65 -39.33 -5.32
C VAL A 91 -14.70 -39.78 -6.78
N TYR A 92 -13.99 -39.11 -7.67
CA TYR A 92 -13.88 -39.49 -9.09
C TYR A 92 -13.31 -40.91 -9.26
N LEU A 93 -12.22 -41.22 -8.55
CA LEU A 93 -11.57 -42.54 -8.61
C LEU A 93 -12.41 -43.65 -7.95
N TRP A 94 -13.15 -43.32 -6.88
CA TRP A 94 -14.12 -44.21 -6.26
C TRP A 94 -15.25 -44.57 -7.21
N TRP A 95 -15.81 -43.58 -7.93
CA TRP A 95 -16.85 -43.81 -8.94
C TRP A 95 -16.34 -44.69 -10.10
N ARG A 96 -15.05 -44.59 -10.43
CA ARG A 96 -14.35 -45.45 -11.39
C ARG A 96 -13.97 -46.84 -10.84
N ARG A 97 -14.41 -47.19 -9.62
CA ARG A 97 -14.13 -48.47 -8.93
C ARG A 97 -12.64 -48.82 -8.87
N LYS A 98 -11.77 -47.82 -8.68
CA LYS A 98 -10.33 -48.05 -8.50
C LYS A 98 -10.06 -48.70 -7.13
N PRO A 99 -8.93 -49.44 -6.98
CA PRO A 99 -8.60 -50.03 -5.69
C PRO A 99 -8.38 -48.95 -4.63
N LEU A 100 -8.74 -49.25 -3.38
CA LEU A 100 -8.73 -48.31 -2.25
C LEU A 100 -7.36 -47.60 -2.11
N ASN A 101 -6.26 -48.34 -2.28
CA ASN A 101 -4.90 -47.80 -2.18
C ASN A 101 -4.65 -46.68 -3.20
N THR A 102 -5.12 -46.84 -4.44
CA THR A 102 -5.00 -45.80 -5.48
C THR A 102 -5.83 -44.57 -5.13
N ILE A 103 -7.04 -44.75 -4.61
CA ILE A 103 -7.92 -43.65 -4.20
C ILE A 103 -7.26 -42.84 -3.08
N ILE A 104 -6.74 -43.52 -2.06
CA ILE A 104 -6.09 -42.89 -0.91
C ILE A 104 -4.81 -42.15 -1.34
N ILE A 105 -3.92 -42.82 -2.08
CA ILE A 105 -2.65 -42.23 -2.51
C ILE A 105 -2.89 -41.02 -3.42
N ALA A 106 -3.78 -41.14 -4.41
CA ALA A 106 -4.07 -40.05 -5.33
C ALA A 106 -4.79 -38.88 -4.63
N GLY A 107 -5.76 -39.16 -3.76
CA GLY A 107 -6.49 -38.15 -2.99
C GLY A 107 -5.56 -37.38 -2.07
N LEU A 108 -4.77 -38.08 -1.25
CA LEU A 108 -3.82 -37.46 -0.32
C LEU A 108 -2.70 -36.73 -1.05
N GLY A 109 -2.12 -37.35 -2.10
CA GLY A 109 -1.07 -36.75 -2.90
C GLY A 109 -1.52 -35.45 -3.57
N THR A 110 -2.73 -35.45 -4.13
CA THR A 110 -3.32 -34.25 -4.76
C THR A 110 -3.63 -33.17 -3.74
N TYR A 111 -4.14 -33.54 -2.57
CA TYR A 111 -4.38 -32.60 -1.46
C TYR A 111 -3.09 -31.92 -1.02
N LEU A 112 -2.03 -32.69 -0.76
CA LEU A 112 -0.74 -32.15 -0.33
C LEU A 112 -0.12 -31.27 -1.42
N ALA A 113 -0.10 -31.73 -2.67
CA ALA A 113 0.42 -30.95 -3.79
C ALA A 113 -0.33 -29.63 -3.99
N SER A 114 -1.67 -29.65 -3.89
CA SER A 114 -2.50 -28.45 -4.00
C SER A 114 -2.28 -27.50 -2.83
N SER A 115 -2.11 -28.02 -1.60
CA SER A 115 -1.81 -27.24 -0.40
C SER A 115 -0.45 -26.55 -0.50
N LEU A 116 0.60 -27.29 -0.87
CA LEU A 116 1.94 -26.75 -1.12
C LEU A 116 1.92 -25.71 -2.25
N GLY A 117 1.24 -26.02 -3.37
CA GLY A 117 1.08 -25.09 -4.48
C GLY A 117 0.37 -23.79 -4.06
N GLY A 118 -0.69 -23.89 -3.27
CA GLY A 118 -1.41 -22.75 -2.72
C GLY A 118 -0.54 -21.87 -1.81
N MET A 119 0.29 -22.49 -0.95
CA MET A 119 1.25 -21.75 -0.11
C MET A 119 2.29 -21.02 -0.96
N VAL A 120 2.95 -21.71 -1.90
CA VAL A 120 3.95 -21.12 -2.79
C VAL A 120 3.35 -19.99 -3.63
N TYR A 121 2.16 -20.20 -4.18
CA TYR A 121 1.44 -19.19 -4.95
C TYR A 121 1.08 -17.95 -4.10
N GLY A 122 0.61 -18.16 -2.86
CA GLY A 122 0.35 -17.08 -1.92
C GLY A 122 1.61 -16.23 -1.71
N TYR A 123 2.73 -16.85 -1.33
CA TYR A 123 4.00 -16.12 -1.17
C TYR A 123 4.43 -15.40 -2.45
N TRP A 124 4.36 -16.07 -3.60
CA TRP A 124 4.76 -15.49 -4.87
C TRP A 124 3.91 -14.27 -5.26
N SER A 125 2.61 -14.31 -5.01
CA SER A 125 1.71 -13.18 -5.29
C SER A 125 1.98 -11.96 -4.41
N HIS A 126 2.32 -12.14 -3.14
CA HIS A 126 2.75 -11.04 -2.26
C HIS A 126 4.08 -10.44 -2.69
N ILE A 127 5.04 -11.27 -3.12
CA ILE A 127 6.31 -10.81 -3.69
C ILE A 127 6.03 -10.00 -4.97
N ASN A 128 5.18 -10.53 -5.86
CA ASN A 128 4.86 -9.85 -7.10
C ASN A 128 4.14 -8.51 -6.85
N LEU A 129 3.22 -8.47 -5.88
CA LEU A 129 2.57 -7.23 -5.44
C LEU A 129 3.60 -6.21 -4.97
N ALA A 130 4.47 -6.59 -4.04
CA ALA A 130 5.50 -5.72 -3.49
C ALA A 130 6.50 -5.22 -4.55
N MET A 131 6.83 -6.08 -5.53
CA MET A 131 7.69 -5.73 -6.65
C MET A 131 6.99 -4.83 -7.68
N SER A 132 5.67 -4.94 -7.81
CA SER A 132 4.86 -4.16 -8.76
C SER A 132 4.60 -2.71 -8.34
N MET A 133 4.86 -2.36 -7.07
CA MET A 133 4.63 -1.00 -6.55
C MET A 133 5.48 0.03 -7.30
N GLU A 134 4.86 1.14 -7.68
CA GLU A 134 5.53 2.22 -8.37
C GLU A 134 6.44 3.00 -7.42
N ASP A 135 5.95 3.30 -6.21
CA ASP A 135 6.73 3.95 -5.17
C ASP A 135 6.93 3.02 -3.96
N LYS A 136 7.99 2.22 -4.02
CA LYS A 136 8.37 1.30 -2.94
C LYS A 136 8.66 2.03 -1.63
N ARG A 137 9.18 3.27 -1.68
CA ARG A 137 9.50 4.06 -0.47
C ARG A 137 8.22 4.58 0.18
N GLY A 138 7.34 5.17 -0.63
CA GLY A 138 6.02 5.62 -0.21
C GLY A 138 5.20 4.49 0.39
N PHE A 139 5.21 3.32 -0.26
CA PHE A 139 4.57 2.11 0.25
C PHE A 139 5.13 1.68 1.61
N VAL A 140 6.45 1.57 1.76
CA VAL A 140 7.10 1.19 3.02
C VAL A 140 6.73 2.16 4.16
N HIS A 141 6.79 3.47 3.90
CA HIS A 141 6.42 4.47 4.91
C HIS A 141 4.94 4.42 5.29
N ALA A 142 4.05 4.24 4.30
CA ALA A 142 2.63 4.08 4.54
C ALA A 142 2.36 2.84 5.41
N MET A 143 2.99 1.70 5.10
CA MET A 143 2.82 0.47 5.89
C MET A 143 3.35 0.62 7.32
N GLN A 144 4.49 1.28 7.53
CA GLN A 144 5.01 1.56 8.87
C GLN A 144 4.04 2.40 9.70
N ARG A 145 3.42 3.43 9.11
CA ARG A 145 2.42 4.26 9.79
C ARG A 145 1.16 3.47 10.11
N VAL A 146 0.68 2.65 9.18
CA VAL A 146 -0.45 1.75 9.43
C VAL A 146 -0.14 0.77 10.56
N GLN A 147 1.06 0.20 10.55
CA GLN A 147 1.54 -0.70 11.60
C GLN A 147 1.63 0.00 12.96
N GLN A 148 2.04 1.27 13.01
CA GLN A 148 2.02 2.07 14.24
C GLN A 148 0.60 2.34 14.75
N ARG A 149 -0.38 2.50 13.85
CA ARG A 149 -1.79 2.73 14.21
C ARG A 149 -2.52 1.47 14.66
N VAL A 150 -2.28 0.35 13.97
CA VAL A 150 -3.01 -0.92 14.19
C VAL A 150 -2.28 -1.84 15.17
N GLY A 151 -0.95 -1.72 15.27
CA GLY A 151 -0.08 -2.63 15.99
C GLY A 151 0.28 -3.89 15.19
N LEU A 152 1.30 -4.62 15.65
CA LEU A 152 1.51 -6.02 15.27
C LEU A 152 0.65 -6.90 16.16
N LEU A 153 0.00 -7.90 15.58
CA LEU A 153 -0.50 -9.01 16.40
C LEU A 153 0.70 -9.78 16.96
N ASP A 154 0.64 -10.13 18.25
CA ASP A 154 1.68 -10.95 18.90
C ASP A 154 1.92 -12.29 18.19
N LYS A 155 0.89 -12.82 17.51
CA LYS A 155 0.97 -14.08 16.74
C LYS A 155 1.80 -13.98 15.45
N ASP A 156 2.06 -12.78 14.95
CA ASP A 156 2.76 -12.56 13.68
C ASP A 156 4.26 -12.30 13.87
N LYS A 157 4.75 -12.31 15.12
CA LYS A 157 6.18 -12.10 15.47
C LYS A 157 7.06 -13.28 15.06
N ASP A 158 6.52 -14.49 15.08
CA ASP A 158 7.25 -15.73 14.79
C ASP A 158 7.16 -16.14 13.31
N GLU A 159 6.52 -15.32 12.46
CA GLU A 159 6.26 -15.67 11.07
C GLU A 159 7.40 -15.25 10.14
N VAL A 160 7.53 -16.02 9.04
CA VAL A 160 8.49 -15.77 7.96
C VAL A 160 8.35 -14.32 7.48
N THR A 161 9.38 -13.56 7.78
CA THR A 161 9.40 -12.12 7.62
C THR A 161 10.31 -11.74 6.48
N TRP A 162 9.76 -11.00 5.51
CA TRP A 162 10.54 -10.53 4.37
C TRP A 162 11.02 -9.14 4.67
N VAL A 163 12.32 -8.94 4.63
CA VAL A 163 12.87 -7.59 4.71
C VAL A 163 12.71 -6.94 3.34
N LEU A 164 11.78 -5.99 3.22
CA LEU A 164 11.78 -5.06 2.12
C LEU A 164 12.74 -3.92 2.47
N GLU A 165 13.96 -4.05 1.97
CA GLU A 165 14.89 -2.95 1.95
C GLU A 165 14.61 -2.11 0.70
N ALA A 166 14.19 -0.86 0.90
CA ALA A 166 14.10 0.10 -0.18
C ALA A 166 15.53 0.48 -0.60
N ARG A 167 16.20 -0.41 -1.33
CA ARG A 167 17.55 -0.18 -1.83
C ARG A 167 17.53 1.07 -2.71
N GLU A 168 18.22 2.11 -2.28
CA GLU A 168 18.43 3.27 -3.13
C GLU A 168 19.20 2.79 -4.38
N PRO A 169 18.74 3.10 -5.60
CA PRO A 169 19.54 2.84 -6.77
C PRO A 169 20.89 3.56 -6.59
N PRO A 170 22.03 2.85 -6.69
CA PRO A 170 23.33 3.46 -6.48
C PRO A 170 23.60 4.43 -7.64
N GLY A 171 23.50 5.73 -7.36
CA GLY A 171 23.95 6.78 -8.26
C GLY A 171 22.96 7.14 -9.36
N ASP A 172 21.97 7.96 -9.01
CA ASP A 172 21.56 9.09 -9.87
C ASP A 172 20.93 10.17 -9.00
N ALA A 173 21.81 10.91 -8.32
CA ALA A 173 21.48 12.15 -7.64
C ALA A 173 21.09 13.19 -8.70
N GLY A 174 19.84 13.19 -9.17
CA GLY A 174 19.45 14.12 -10.23
C GLY A 174 17.97 14.33 -10.48
N MET A 175 17.13 13.31 -10.32
CA MET A 175 15.69 13.51 -10.48
C MET A 175 15.03 13.55 -9.11
N GLN A 176 15.11 14.72 -8.47
CA GLN A 176 14.05 15.14 -7.56
C GLN A 176 12.74 14.98 -8.33
N ARG A 177 11.99 13.93 -8.00
CA ARG A 177 10.58 13.83 -8.33
C ARG A 177 9.98 15.12 -7.77
N GLU A 178 9.64 16.05 -8.67
CA GLU A 178 9.07 17.34 -8.33
C GLU A 178 7.98 17.10 -7.29
N ARG A 179 8.26 17.49 -6.04
CA ARG A 179 7.18 17.68 -5.08
C ARG A 179 6.22 18.65 -5.76
N PRO A 180 4.91 18.41 -5.76
CA PRO A 180 3.96 19.44 -6.14
C PRO A 180 4.34 20.70 -5.36
N PHE A 181 4.76 21.73 -6.10
CA PHE A 181 5.13 23.01 -5.56
C PHE A 181 3.98 23.49 -4.68
N VAL A 182 4.16 23.44 -3.36
CA VAL A 182 3.32 24.19 -2.43
C VAL A 182 3.79 25.62 -2.61
N PRO A 183 2.98 26.53 -3.19
CA PRO A 183 3.38 27.92 -3.29
C PRO A 183 3.52 28.45 -1.87
N ASP A 184 4.74 28.83 -1.49
CA ASP A 184 4.95 29.67 -0.32
C ASP A 184 4.05 30.90 -0.45
N ALA A 185 3.34 31.21 0.64
CA ALA A 185 2.39 32.31 0.71
C ALA A 185 3.00 33.62 0.17
N PRO A 186 2.41 34.27 -0.85
CA PRO A 186 2.95 35.51 -1.36
C PRO A 186 2.55 36.66 -0.43
N THR A 187 3.56 37.27 0.19
CA THR A 187 3.45 38.63 0.72
C THR A 187 3.55 39.59 -0.47
N GLY A 188 2.42 40.20 -0.85
CA GLY A 188 2.39 41.46 -1.61
C GLY A 188 1.99 41.39 -3.09
N PRO A 189 1.50 42.51 -3.68
CA PRO A 189 0.54 42.46 -4.79
C PRO A 189 1.07 42.96 -6.14
N VAL A 190 0.29 42.59 -7.17
CA VAL A 190 0.09 43.20 -8.50
C VAL A 190 0.86 42.60 -9.69
N GLY A 191 0.07 41.98 -10.61
CA GLY A 191 0.40 41.76 -12.02
C GLY A 191 -0.49 40.69 -12.66
N PRO A 192 -1.44 41.03 -13.57
CA PRO A 192 -2.35 40.04 -14.15
C PRO A 192 -1.65 39.25 -15.27
N SER A 193 -1.09 38.09 -14.92
CA SER A 193 -0.65 37.08 -15.89
C SER A 193 -1.81 36.18 -16.26
N SER A 194 -2.25 36.27 -17.51
CA SER A 194 -3.29 35.44 -18.11
C SER A 194 -2.78 34.02 -18.37
N SER A 195 -2.74 33.18 -17.34
CA SER A 195 -2.58 31.73 -17.50
C SER A 195 -3.94 31.08 -17.82
N PRO A 196 -4.00 30.07 -18.70
CA PRO A 196 -5.25 29.42 -19.06
C PRO A 196 -5.85 28.72 -17.84
N ARG A 197 -7.04 29.17 -17.42
CA ARG A 197 -7.84 28.57 -16.34
C ARG A 197 -7.93 27.06 -16.54
N THR A 198 -7.34 26.30 -15.63
CA THR A 198 -7.45 24.85 -15.68
C THR A 198 -8.88 24.43 -15.30
N ARG A 199 -9.42 23.44 -16.01
CA ARG A 199 -10.75 22.84 -15.77
C ARG A 199 -10.98 22.47 -14.29
N TRP A 200 -9.92 22.13 -13.57
CA TRP A 200 -9.94 21.82 -12.14
C TRP A 200 -10.21 23.02 -11.24
N GLU A 201 -9.83 24.21 -11.67
CA GLU A 201 -10.07 25.46 -10.96
C GLU A 201 -11.53 25.92 -11.11
N GLU A 202 -12.12 25.64 -12.28
CA GLU A 202 -13.56 25.81 -12.52
C GLU A 202 -14.39 24.84 -11.67
N ILE A 203 -13.98 23.56 -11.56
CA ILE A 203 -14.63 22.57 -10.69
C ILE A 203 -14.51 22.97 -9.21
N ARG A 204 -13.34 23.43 -8.75
CA ARG A 204 -13.17 23.89 -7.37
C ARG A 204 -14.03 25.11 -7.08
N LYS A 205 -14.06 26.09 -7.98
CA LYS A 205 -14.90 27.29 -7.82
C LYS A 205 -16.40 26.95 -7.83
N ALA A 206 -16.82 26.00 -8.67
CA ALA A 206 -18.19 25.51 -8.69
C ALA A 206 -18.59 24.78 -7.40
N ASN A 207 -17.68 24.00 -6.80
CA ASN A 207 -17.96 23.27 -5.56
C ASN A 207 -17.83 24.11 -4.28
N THR A 208 -17.07 25.21 -4.30
CA THR A 208 -16.98 26.13 -3.15
C THR A 208 -18.15 27.13 -3.09
N GLY A 209 -18.95 27.24 -4.15
CA GLY A 209 -20.16 28.04 -4.14
C GLY A 209 -21.28 27.31 -3.40
N ASP A 210 -21.71 27.86 -2.26
CA ASP A 210 -23.02 27.60 -1.68
C ASP A 210 -23.34 26.15 -1.26
N SER A 211 -22.33 25.37 -0.88
CA SER A 211 -22.53 24.04 -0.29
C SER A 211 -23.42 24.09 0.97
N GLY A 212 -23.35 25.17 1.75
CA GLY A 212 -24.18 25.37 2.93
C GLY A 212 -25.68 25.51 2.63
N THR A 213 -26.05 26.27 1.60
CA THR A 213 -27.44 26.46 1.17
C THR A 213 -27.98 25.21 0.45
N ALA A 214 -27.12 24.50 -0.29
CA ALA A 214 -27.48 23.23 -0.93
C ALA A 214 -27.94 22.15 0.08
N TRP A 215 -27.21 21.99 1.19
CA TRP A 215 -27.61 21.06 2.26
C TRP A 215 -28.86 21.49 3.02
N ASP A 216 -29.10 22.81 3.14
CA ASP A 216 -30.30 23.36 3.77
C ASP A 216 -31.54 23.19 2.88
N ASN A 217 -31.38 23.30 1.55
CA ASN A 217 -32.43 23.02 0.57
C ASN A 217 -32.87 21.56 0.59
N ILE A 218 -31.92 20.61 0.66
CA ILE A 218 -32.22 19.18 0.77
C ILE A 218 -33.03 18.88 2.04
N ARG A 219 -32.66 19.49 3.19
CA ARG A 219 -33.42 19.34 4.45
C ARG A 219 -34.83 19.92 4.37
N LYS A 220 -35.05 20.90 3.49
CA LYS A 220 -36.36 21.53 3.22
C LYS A 220 -37.15 20.83 2.12
N GLY A 221 -36.71 19.66 1.65
CA GLY A 221 -37.39 18.92 0.57
C GLY A 221 -37.29 19.62 -0.80
N LYS A 222 -36.23 20.38 -1.02
CA LYS A 222 -35.93 21.05 -2.29
C LYS A 222 -34.65 20.46 -2.89
N ARG A 223 -34.48 20.59 -4.21
CA ARG A 223 -33.22 20.24 -4.88
C ARG A 223 -32.09 21.15 -4.38
N ALA A 224 -30.84 20.72 -4.56
CA ALA A 224 -29.66 21.44 -4.07
C ALA A 224 -29.59 22.90 -4.57
N ASP A 225 -30.09 23.15 -5.78
CA ASP A 225 -30.22 24.48 -6.41
C ASP A 225 -31.40 25.32 -5.88
N GLY A 226 -32.20 24.78 -4.95
CA GLY A 226 -33.39 25.43 -4.37
C GLY A 226 -34.68 25.19 -5.16
N SER A 227 -34.62 24.45 -6.28
CA SER A 227 -35.78 24.11 -7.10
C SER A 227 -36.74 23.20 -6.33
N PRO A 228 -38.08 23.36 -6.48
CA PRO A 228 -39.03 22.40 -5.94
C PRO A 228 -38.74 21.00 -6.48
N LEU A 229 -38.84 19.97 -5.63
CA LEU A 229 -38.96 18.61 -6.15
C LEU A 229 -40.26 18.55 -6.93
N ASP A 230 -40.17 18.22 -8.23
CA ASP A 230 -41.33 18.01 -9.08
C ASP A 230 -42.27 17.08 -8.34
N SER A 231 -43.39 17.64 -7.87
CA SER A 231 -44.37 16.89 -7.10
C SER A 231 -44.96 15.89 -8.08
N ASP A 232 -44.73 14.61 -7.79
CA ASP A 232 -45.24 13.48 -8.56
C ASP A 232 -46.74 13.71 -8.83
N SER A 233 -47.05 14.11 -10.05
CA SER A 233 -48.41 14.36 -10.54
C SER A 233 -49.14 13.05 -10.86
N ASN A 234 -48.71 11.95 -10.24
CA ASN A 234 -49.21 10.61 -10.49
C ASN A 234 -50.09 10.05 -9.36
N GLN A 235 -50.64 10.90 -8.48
CA GLN A 235 -51.83 10.54 -7.72
C GLN A 235 -53.06 10.62 -8.63
N LYS A 236 -53.23 9.57 -9.44
CA LYS A 236 -54.52 9.24 -10.06
C LYS A 236 -55.46 8.79 -8.94
N PRO A 237 -56.56 9.50 -8.66
CA PRO A 237 -57.55 9.01 -7.71
C PRO A 237 -58.19 7.76 -8.33
N GLU A 238 -57.96 6.61 -7.70
CA GLU A 238 -58.70 5.38 -7.95
C GLU A 238 -60.12 5.61 -7.43
N SER A 239 -61.03 5.77 -8.38
CA SER A 239 -62.47 5.96 -8.17
C SER A 239 -63.08 4.64 -7.70
N ASP A 240 -63.85 4.74 -6.61
CA ASP A 240 -64.79 3.72 -6.14
C ASP A 240 -65.71 3.23 -7.27
N GLU A 241 -65.77 1.91 -7.47
CA GLU A 241 -66.96 1.17 -7.93
C GLU A 241 -66.92 -0.29 -7.42
#